data_AF-A0A9P3IA52-F1
#
_entry.id   AF-A0A9P3IA52-F1
#
_cell.length_a   1.000
_cell.length_b   1.000
_cell.length_c   1.000
_cell.angle_alpha   90.00
_cell.angle_beta   90.00
_cell.angle_gamma   90.00
#
_symmetry.space_group_name_H-M   'P 1'
#
loop_
_entity.id
_entity.type
_entity.pdbx_description
1 polymer ?
#
loop_
_entity_poly.entity_id
_entity_poly.type
_entity_poly.pdbx_seq_one_letter_code
_entity_poly.pdbx_strand_id
1 'polypeptide(L)'
;MPKKFSREVKDACWNKAGIVKGRDPDRWRQDGEGNVVFRAFDACDGPFCFEFDRVVPRNKGGDSSVDNCTIRQTFPCKNPGSPRGLQILEREFSDADLDLIEESAYGNVTQTQQGSRCSIQ
;
A
#
# COMPACT_ATOMS: atom_id res chain seq x y z
N MET A 1 -27.44 1.81 5.46
CA MET A 1 -26.11 1.16 5.55
C MET A 1 -25.03 2.20 5.26
N PRO A 2 -23.84 2.18 5.89
CA PRO A 2 -22.78 3.12 5.54
C PRO A 2 -22.37 2.88 4.07
N LYS A 3 -22.34 3.90 3.22
CA LYS A 3 -21.81 3.75 1.86
C LYS A 3 -20.32 3.43 1.98
N LYS A 4 -19.91 2.20 1.67
CA LYS A 4 -18.49 1.87 1.46
C LYS A 4 -18.00 2.60 0.21
N PHE A 5 -16.69 2.80 0.07
CA PHE A 5 -16.14 3.29 -1.19
C PHE A 5 -16.53 2.33 -2.33
N SER A 6 -16.93 2.88 -3.48
CA SER A 6 -17.12 2.07 -4.68
C SER A 6 -15.78 1.55 -5.19
N ARG A 7 -15.81 0.55 -6.07
CA ARG A 7 -14.59 0.03 -6.71
C ARG A 7 -13.84 1.14 -7.46
N GLU A 8 -14.57 1.96 -8.21
CA GLU A 8 -14.00 3.09 -8.96
C GLU A 8 -13.32 4.09 -8.03
N VAL A 9 -13.93 4.39 -6.88
CA VAL A 9 -13.32 5.28 -5.88
C VAL A 9 -12.07 4.64 -5.27
N LYS A 10 -12.08 3.34 -4.98
CA LYS A 10 -10.89 2.62 -4.51
C LYS A 10 -9.76 2.66 -5.52
N ASP A 11 -10.05 2.40 -6.79
CA ASP A 11 -9.05 2.43 -7.87
C ASP A 11 -8.46 3.84 -8.06
N ALA A 12 -9.32 4.87 -8.06
CA ALA A 12 -8.87 6.26 -8.13
C ALA A 12 -8.06 6.68 -6.89
N CYS A 13 -8.47 6.22 -5.71
CA CYS A 13 -7.76 6.44 -4.45
C CYS A 13 -6.38 5.77 -4.44
N TRP A 14 -6.27 4.56 -5.00
CA TRP A 14 -4.99 3.89 -5.22
C TRP A 14 -4.07 4.70 -6.13
N ASN A 15 -4.60 5.19 -7.24
CA ASN A 15 -3.83 5.96 -8.22
C ASN A 15 -3.35 7.31 -7.67
N LYS A 16 -4.09 7.90 -6.73
CA LYS A 16 -3.75 9.13 -6.00
C LYS A 16 -2.63 8.93 -4.97
N ALA A 17 -2.46 7.72 -4.44
CA ALA A 17 -1.50 7.44 -3.38
C ALA A 17 -0.03 7.62 -3.85
N GLY A 18 0.88 7.77 -2.90
CA GLY A 18 2.30 8.02 -3.18
C GLY A 18 2.94 6.89 -4.00
N ILE A 19 3.84 7.21 -4.91
CA ILE A 19 4.55 6.22 -5.73
C ILE A 19 5.83 5.78 -4.99
N VAL A 20 6.06 4.47 -4.92
CA VAL A 20 7.34 3.91 -4.47
C VAL A 20 8.33 3.96 -5.63
N LYS A 21 9.42 4.73 -5.50
CA LYS A 21 10.43 4.86 -6.56
C LYS A 21 11.03 3.48 -6.90
N GLY A 22 11.19 3.21 -8.20
CA GLY A 22 11.77 1.95 -8.69
C GLY A 22 10.79 0.77 -8.75
N ARG A 23 9.52 0.96 -8.36
CA ARG A 23 8.50 -0.08 -8.29
C ARG A 23 7.31 0.24 -9.18
N ASP A 24 6.59 -0.80 -9.62
CA ASP A 24 5.36 -0.65 -10.38
C ASP A 24 4.26 0.07 -9.53
N PRO A 25 3.80 1.27 -9.93
CA PRO A 25 2.76 2.00 -9.20
C PRO A 25 1.39 1.30 -9.21
N ASP A 26 1.14 0.33 -10.08
CA ASP A 26 -0.10 -0.45 -10.05
C ASP A 26 -0.08 -1.50 -8.94
N ARG A 27 1.12 -1.90 -8.49
CA ARG A 27 1.34 -2.94 -7.47
C ARG A 27 1.78 -2.37 -6.12
N TRP A 28 2.58 -1.32 -6.12
CA TRP A 28 3.20 -0.74 -4.93
C TRP A 28 2.83 0.73 -4.78
N ARG A 29 2.44 1.13 -3.57
CA ARG A 29 2.17 2.53 -3.21
C ARG A 29 2.71 2.87 -1.84
N GLN A 30 2.71 4.15 -1.51
CA GLN A 30 2.92 4.68 -0.18
C GLN A 30 1.61 5.20 0.38
N ASP A 31 1.31 4.85 1.62
CA ASP A 31 0.20 5.43 2.35
C ASP A 31 0.46 6.91 2.72
N GLY A 32 -0.51 7.55 3.38
CA GLY A 32 -0.39 8.96 3.79
C GLY A 32 0.74 9.26 4.79
N GLU A 33 1.32 8.23 5.43
CA GLU A 33 2.42 8.32 6.39
C GLU A 33 3.77 7.92 5.77
N GLY A 34 3.78 7.54 4.49
CA GLY A 34 4.97 7.13 3.74
C GLY A 34 5.30 5.64 3.86
N ASN A 35 4.44 4.83 4.49
CA ASN A 35 4.65 3.39 4.59
C ASN A 35 4.35 2.71 3.26
N VAL A 36 5.18 1.74 2.88
CA VAL A 36 4.99 0.95 1.66
C VAL A 36 3.83 -0.02 1.86
N VAL A 37 2.92 -0.04 0.89
CA VAL A 37 1.77 -0.95 0.84
C VAL A 37 1.72 -1.67 -0.50
N PHE A 38 1.15 -2.87 -0.50
CA PHE A 38 1.14 -3.75 -1.66
C PHE A 38 -0.29 -4.08 -2.10
N ARG A 39 -0.60 -3.88 -3.38
CA ARG A 39 -1.95 -3.92 -3.94
C ARG A 39 -2.70 -5.23 -3.67
N ALA A 40 -1.97 -6.35 -3.67
CA ALA A 40 -2.55 -7.67 -3.43
C ALA A 40 -3.00 -7.88 -1.97
N PHE A 41 -2.55 -7.01 -1.04
CA PHE A 41 -2.77 -7.12 0.40
C PHE A 41 -3.84 -6.13 0.89
N ASP A 42 -4.97 -6.03 0.18
CA ASP A 42 -6.17 -5.27 0.61
C ASP A 42 -6.88 -6.01 1.76
N ALA A 43 -7.15 -5.32 2.86
CA ALA A 43 -7.93 -5.80 4.00
C ALA A 43 -7.35 -7.04 4.72
N CYS A 44 -6.04 -7.07 4.93
CA CYS A 44 -5.35 -8.05 5.78
C CYS A 44 -4.57 -7.40 6.93
N ASP A 45 -4.01 -8.22 7.82
CA ASP A 45 -3.07 -7.78 8.86
C ASP A 45 -1.66 -8.22 8.48
N GLY A 46 -0.76 -7.25 8.30
CA GLY A 46 0.61 -7.53 7.88
C GLY A 46 1.34 -6.28 7.43
N PRO A 47 2.66 -6.39 7.20
CA PRO A 47 3.54 -5.24 7.07
C PRO A 47 3.44 -4.50 5.73
N PHE A 48 2.71 -5.03 4.76
CA PHE A 48 2.36 -4.31 3.52
C PHE A 48 0.85 -4.30 3.28
N CYS A 49 0.07 -4.79 4.27
CA CYS A 49 -1.37 -4.80 4.20
C CYS A 49 -1.92 -3.39 4.41
N PHE A 50 -3.04 -3.10 3.75
CA PHE A 50 -3.65 -1.79 3.81
C PHE A 50 -5.16 -1.87 3.78
N GLU A 51 -5.78 -0.75 4.14
CA GLU A 51 -7.21 -0.52 4.01
C GLU A 51 -7.48 0.85 3.41
N PHE A 52 -8.64 0.98 2.78
CA PHE A 52 -9.15 2.27 2.30
C PHE A 52 -9.91 2.95 3.44
N ASP A 53 -9.36 4.05 3.93
CA ASP A 53 -9.90 4.83 5.04
C ASP A 53 -10.37 6.21 4.56
N ARG A 54 -11.17 6.87 5.39
CA ARG A 54 -11.57 8.26 5.15
C ARG A 54 -10.60 9.20 5.85
N VAL A 55 -10.19 10.26 5.14
CA VAL A 55 -9.42 11.35 5.75
C VAL A 55 -10.28 12.06 6.79
N VAL A 56 -11.51 12.43 6.42
CA VAL A 56 -12.52 12.98 7.34
C VAL A 56 -13.47 11.85 7.76
N PRO A 57 -13.54 11.53 9.07
CA PRO A 57 -14.46 10.53 9.57
C PRO A 57 -15.93 10.84 9.24
N ARG A 58 -16.72 9.78 9.07
CA ARG A 58 -18.15 9.89 8.72
C ARG A 58 -18.96 10.72 9.73
N ASN A 59 -18.68 10.57 11.03
CA ASN A 59 -19.37 11.34 12.09
C ASN A 59 -19.06 12.84 12.05
N LYS A 60 -18.03 13.25 11.29
CA LYS A 60 -17.68 14.66 11.03
C LYS A 60 -18.12 15.12 9.64
N GLY A 61 -19.00 14.37 8.96
CA GLY A 61 -19.53 14.73 7.64
C GLY A 61 -18.69 14.27 6.46
N GLY A 62 -17.67 13.42 6.67
CA GLY A 62 -16.87 12.87 5.58
C GLY A 62 -17.67 11.97 4.65
N ASP A 63 -17.62 12.27 3.36
CA ASP A 63 -18.28 11.51 2.31
C ASP A 63 -17.41 10.32 1.84
N SER A 64 -17.84 9.64 0.77
CA SER A 64 -17.10 8.50 0.18
C SER A 64 -16.62 8.83 -1.23
N SER A 65 -16.05 10.03 -1.37
CA SER A 65 -15.40 10.53 -2.59
C SER A 65 -13.94 10.10 -2.68
N VAL A 66 -13.35 10.27 -3.87
CA VAL A 66 -11.91 10.05 -4.10
C VAL A 66 -11.07 11.03 -3.27
N ASP A 67 -11.55 12.26 -3.08
CA ASP A 67 -10.83 13.28 -2.33
C ASP A 67 -10.75 12.97 -0.84
N ASN A 68 -11.82 12.39 -0.29
CA ASN A 68 -11.87 11.95 1.09
C ASN A 68 -11.34 10.52 1.33
N CYS A 69 -10.82 9.85 0.29
CA CYS A 69 -10.23 8.53 0.43
C CYS A 69 -8.72 8.62 0.64
N THR A 70 -8.20 7.82 1.57
CA THR A 70 -6.77 7.58 1.76
C THR A 70 -6.50 6.09 1.93
N ILE A 71 -5.31 5.66 1.50
CA ILE A 71 -4.79 4.36 1.92
C ILE A 71 -4.18 4.53 3.31
N ARG A 72 -4.41 3.53 4.17
CA ARG A 72 -3.78 3.43 5.49
C ARG A 72 -3.25 2.01 5.66
N GLN A 73 -1.97 1.86 6.02
CA GLN A 73 -1.43 0.55 6.38
C GLN A 73 -2.15 0.02 7.63
N THR A 74 -2.59 -1.24 7.61
CA THR A 74 -3.36 -1.85 8.72
C THR A 74 -2.47 -2.22 9.90
N PHE A 75 -1.20 -2.50 9.62
CA PHE A 75 -0.18 -2.77 10.62
C PHE A 75 0.74 -1.55 10.78
N PRO A 76 0.54 -0.71 11.82
CA PRO A 76 1.35 0.48 12.00
C PRO A 76 2.76 0.11 12.47
N CYS A 77 3.77 0.28 11.61
CA CYS A 77 5.10 0.58 12.12
C CYS A 77 5.07 1.98 12.75
N LYS A 78 5.54 2.11 14.00
CA LYS A 78 5.83 3.39 14.74
C LYS A 78 4.81 3.96 15.72
N ASN A 79 3.86 3.19 16.28
CA ASN A 79 3.11 3.65 17.46
C ASN A 79 3.46 2.83 18.72
N PRO A 80 4.35 3.31 19.61
CA PRO A 80 4.58 2.70 20.91
C PRO A 80 3.31 2.83 21.77
N GLY A 81 2.45 1.82 21.73
CA GLY A 81 1.18 1.82 22.46
C GLY A 81 0.00 1.12 21.77
N SER A 82 0.14 0.69 20.51
CA SER A 82 -0.87 -0.19 19.90
C SER A 82 -0.74 -1.61 20.46
N PRO A 83 -1.80 -2.25 21.00
CA PRO A 83 -1.76 -3.67 21.38
C PRO A 83 -1.58 -4.61 20.17
N ARG A 84 -1.70 -4.08 18.95
CA ARG A 84 -1.36 -4.75 17.68
C ARG A 84 0.08 -4.48 17.21
N GLY A 85 0.85 -3.69 17.96
CA GLY A 85 2.27 -3.43 17.74
C GLY A 85 3.10 -4.63 18.15
N LEU A 86 2.99 -5.71 17.39
CA LEU A 86 3.86 -6.86 17.53
C LEU A 86 5.25 -6.44 17.03
N GLN A 87 6.28 -6.75 17.81
CA GLN A 87 7.69 -6.33 17.67
C GLN A 87 8.39 -6.81 16.37
N ILE A 88 7.64 -7.18 15.33
CA ILE A 88 8.13 -7.96 14.17
C ILE A 88 8.92 -7.09 13.17
N LEU A 89 8.99 -5.78 13.33
CA LEU A 89 9.59 -4.89 12.31
C LEU A 89 10.60 -3.89 12.85
N GLU A 90 11.64 -4.43 13.46
CA GLU A 90 12.99 -3.83 13.40
C GLU A 90 13.77 -4.28 12.16
N ARG A 91 13.14 -5.00 11.22
CA ARG A 91 13.80 -5.43 9.98
C ARG A 91 13.42 -4.50 8.83
N GLU A 92 14.42 -3.87 8.24
CA GLU A 92 14.25 -3.20 6.95
C GLU A 92 14.08 -4.26 5.84
N PHE A 93 13.07 -4.09 4.99
CA PHE A 93 12.89 -4.95 3.82
C PHE A 93 13.81 -4.46 2.71
N SER A 94 14.65 -5.37 2.21
CA SER A 94 15.51 -5.09 1.06
C SER A 94 14.71 -5.08 -0.23
N ASP A 95 15.27 -4.52 -1.30
CA ASP A 95 14.63 -4.58 -2.62
C ASP A 95 14.42 -6.02 -3.11
N ALA A 96 15.31 -6.95 -2.76
CA ALA A 96 15.17 -8.37 -3.08
C ALA A 96 14.00 -9.03 -2.31
N ASP A 97 13.76 -8.61 -1.06
CA ASP A 97 12.60 -9.09 -0.30
C ASP A 97 11.28 -8.64 -0.95
N LEU A 98 11.23 -7.38 -1.40
CA LEU A 98 10.07 -6.83 -2.10
C LEU A 98 9.86 -7.50 -3.48
N ASP A 99 10.95 -7.78 -4.22
CA ASP A 99 10.90 -8.53 -5.48
C ASP A 99 10.30 -9.93 -5.26
N LEU A 100 10.76 -10.65 -4.22
CA LEU A 100 10.24 -11.98 -3.89
C LEU A 100 8.74 -11.95 -3.54
N ILE A 101 8.28 -10.93 -2.81
CA ILE A 101 6.87 -10.75 -2.49
C ILE A 101 6.05 -10.49 -3.75
N GLU A 102 6.55 -9.63 -4.64
CA GLU A 102 5.90 -9.29 -5.89
C GLU A 102 5.77 -10.52 -6.81
N GLU A 103 6.86 -11.25 -6.97
CA GLU A 103 6.91 -12.50 -7.73
C GLU A 103 5.96 -13.55 -7.14
N SER A 104 5.90 -13.67 -5.81
CA SER A 104 5.00 -14.62 -5.14
C SER A 104 3.52 -14.31 -5.37
N ALA A 105 3.16 -13.03 -5.52
CA ALA A 105 1.76 -12.62 -5.69
C ALA A 105 1.32 -12.53 -7.15
N TYR A 106 2.20 -12.11 -8.06
CA TYR A 106 1.89 -11.86 -9.47
C TYR A 106 2.57 -12.83 -10.45
N GLY A 107 3.49 -13.66 -9.98
CA GLY A 107 4.29 -14.58 -10.80
C GLY A 107 5.42 -13.90 -11.58
N ASN A 108 5.65 -12.60 -11.37
CA ASN A 108 6.72 -11.85 -11.99
C ASN A 108 7.01 -10.55 -11.22
N VAL A 109 8.19 -9.98 -11.45
CA VAL A 109 8.58 -8.66 -10.92
C VAL A 109 8.56 -7.62 -12.04
N THR A 110 7.98 -6.48 -11.75
CA THR A 110 7.91 -5.31 -12.63
C THR A 110 8.62 -4.13 -11.99
N GLN A 111 9.87 -3.92 -12.37
CA GLN A 111 10.60 -2.72 -11.98
C GLN A 111 10.33 -1.62 -13.02
N THR A 112 9.96 -0.42 -12.55
CA THR A 112 9.93 0.78 -13.40
C THR A 112 11.39 1.16 -13.66
N GLN A 113 11.98 0.50 -14.66
CA GLN A 113 13.40 0.53 -14.96
C GLN A 113 14.00 1.94 -14.96
N GLN A 114 15.12 2.06 -14.25
CA GLN A 114 16.30 2.63 -14.86
C GLN A 114 17.44 1.60 -14.82
N GLY A 115 17.50 0.76 -15.86
CA GLY A 115 18.73 0.17 -16.36
C GLY A 115 19.12 -1.21 -15.81
N SER A 116 18.65 -2.27 -16.46
CA SER A 116 19.53 -3.27 -17.09
C SER A 116 18.67 -4.19 -17.95
N ARG A 117 18.65 -3.89 -19.26
CA ARG A 117 18.25 -4.87 -20.27
C ARG A 117 19.35 -5.93 -20.29
N CYS A 118 19.00 -7.17 -19.95
CA CYS A 118 19.85 -8.31 -20.23
C CYS A 118 20.11 -8.32 -21.76
N SER A 119 21.34 -8.06 -22.17
CA SER A 119 21.76 -8.22 -23.56
C SER A 119 22.18 -9.67 -23.74
N ILE A 120 21.35 -10.44 -24.43
CA ILE A 120 21.77 -11.75 -24.93
C ILE A 120 22.77 -11.44 -26.05
N GLN A 121 24.03 -11.80 -25.83
CA GLN A 121 25.10 -11.76 -26.81
C GLN A 121 25.38 -13.16 -27.33
#